data_AF-A0A7C1CBT7-F1
#
_entry.id   AF-A0A7C1CBT7-F1
#
_cell.length_a   1.000
_cell.length_b   1.000
_cell.length_c   1.000
_cell.angle_alpha   90.00
_cell.angle_beta   90.00
_cell.angle_gamma   90.00
#
_symmetry.space_group_name_H-M   'P 1'
#
loop_
_entity.id
_entity.type
_entity.pdbx_description
1 polymer ?
#
loop_
_entity_poly.entity_id
_entity_poly.type
_entity_poly.pdbx_seq_one_letter_code
_entity_poly.pdbx_strand_id
1 'polypeptide(L)'
;MKNTIVILAIGTLDQCILHMVATTSYLPIEFFKRWKNKPLELASVMGIIANGEPHLHVAVSDHEVAYVGHLEEGCRTLYLAEIVIVEIEGANLTRIRDEKNIPKLRSRNPSMSVIHPK
;
A
#
# COMPACT_ATOMS: atom_id res chain seq x y z
N MET A 1 0.64 16.36 5.59
CA MET A 1 1.62 15.49 4.89
C MET A 1 1.07 15.16 3.52
N LYS A 2 1.72 15.62 2.45
CA LYS A 2 1.21 15.40 1.07
C LYS A 2 2.00 14.33 0.32
N ASN A 3 3.32 14.37 0.41
CA ASN A 3 4.21 13.50 -0.36
C ASN A 3 5.15 12.78 0.60
N THR A 4 4.84 11.54 0.93
CA THR A 4 5.56 10.78 1.95
C THR A 4 5.75 9.33 1.56
N ILE A 5 6.72 8.68 2.20
CA ILE A 5 6.99 7.25 2.08
C ILE A 5 6.68 6.61 3.43
N VAL A 6 5.88 5.55 3.42
CA VAL A 6 5.77 4.64 4.55
C VAL A 6 6.91 3.65 4.40
N ILE A 7 7.90 3.72 5.30
CA ILE A 7 9.11 2.88 5.24
C ILE A 7 9.05 1.69 6.20
N LEU A 8 8.15 1.74 7.18
CA LEU A 8 7.96 0.68 8.16
C LEU A 8 6.56 0.78 8.76
N ALA A 9 5.92 -0.37 8.94
CA ALA A 9 4.89 -0.54 9.94
C ALA A 9 4.91 -1.96 10.49
N ILE A 10 4.95 -2.11 11.81
CA ILE A 10 4.95 -3.41 12.49
C ILE A 10 3.93 -3.42 13.62
N GLY A 11 3.40 -4.58 13.98
CA GLY A 11 2.44 -4.71 15.07
C GLY A 11 1.45 -5.85 14.87
N THR A 12 0.19 -5.64 15.25
CA THR A 12 -0.88 -6.65 15.13
C THR A 12 -2.19 -6.06 14.65
N LEU A 13 -2.95 -6.82 13.86
CA LEU A 13 -4.29 -6.48 13.38
C LEU A 13 -5.31 -7.53 13.80
N ASP A 14 -6.58 -7.13 13.96
CA ASP A 14 -7.71 -8.06 14.14
C ASP A 14 -8.78 -7.98 13.04
N GLN A 15 -8.69 -6.93 12.21
CA GLN A 15 -9.41 -6.78 10.96
C GLN A 15 -8.42 -6.38 9.88
N CYS A 16 -8.45 -7.08 8.76
CA CYS A 16 -7.56 -6.81 7.64
C CYS A 16 -8.29 -7.08 6.33
N ILE A 17 -8.10 -6.20 5.35
CA ILE A 17 -8.61 -6.34 4.00
C ILE A 17 -7.43 -6.15 3.07
N LEU A 18 -7.10 -7.23 2.35
CA LEU A 18 -6.07 -7.21 1.33
C LEU A 18 -6.69 -7.37 -0.04
N HIS A 19 -6.25 -6.54 -0.96
CA HIS A 19 -6.60 -6.60 -2.36
C HIS A 19 -5.42 -7.13 -3.19
N MET A 20 -5.70 -8.10 -4.04
CA MET A 20 -4.75 -8.79 -4.91
C MET A 20 -5.36 -8.92 -6.32
N VAL A 21 -4.51 -9.07 -7.33
CA VAL A 21 -4.94 -9.37 -8.70
C VAL A 21 -4.83 -10.87 -8.96
N ALA A 22 -5.86 -11.45 -9.58
CA ALA A 22 -5.95 -12.88 -9.86
C ALA A 22 -5.72 -13.25 -11.35
N THR A 23 -5.38 -12.27 -12.19
CA THR A 23 -5.12 -12.46 -13.63
C THR A 23 -3.82 -11.83 -14.08
N THR A 24 -3.28 -12.37 -15.17
CA THR A 24 -2.10 -11.83 -15.88
C THR A 24 -2.49 -11.04 -17.14
N SER A 25 -3.76 -11.13 -17.56
CA SER A 25 -4.31 -10.41 -18.72
C SER A 25 -4.80 -9.02 -18.33
N TYR A 26 -4.99 -8.17 -19.35
CA TYR A 26 -5.63 -6.87 -19.18
C TYR A 26 -7.12 -7.01 -18.82
N LEU A 27 -7.63 -6.04 -18.06
CA LEU A 27 -8.76 -6.15 -17.13
C LEU A 27 -8.44 -7.13 -15.99
N PRO A 28 -7.94 -6.61 -14.85
CA PRO A 28 -7.61 -7.44 -13.72
C PRO A 28 -8.89 -8.03 -13.09
N ILE A 29 -8.82 -9.28 -12.65
CA ILE A 29 -9.81 -9.83 -11.74
C ILE A 29 -9.33 -9.49 -10.34
N GLU A 30 -10.08 -8.62 -9.67
CA GLU A 30 -9.80 -8.18 -8.32
C GLU A 30 -10.19 -9.29 -7.32
N PHE A 31 -9.27 -9.61 -6.40
CA PHE A 31 -9.50 -10.55 -5.32
C PHE A 31 -9.31 -9.86 -3.97
N PHE A 32 -10.34 -9.92 -3.12
CA PHE A 32 -10.31 -9.34 -1.79
C PHE A 32 -10.33 -10.43 -0.72
N LYS A 33 -9.25 -10.52 0.06
CA LYS A 33 -9.20 -11.37 1.25
C LYS A 33 -9.53 -10.53 2.48
N ARG A 34 -10.47 -11.02 3.29
CA ARG A 34 -10.98 -10.30 4.48
C ARG A 34 -10.85 -11.16 5.72
N TRP A 35 -10.29 -10.58 6.77
CA TRP A 35 -10.26 -11.13 8.11
C TRP A 35 -11.06 -10.23 9.06
N LYS A 36 -11.84 -10.84 9.95
CA LYS A 36 -12.61 -10.15 10.98
C LYS A 36 -12.50 -10.91 12.28
N ASN A 37 -12.07 -10.23 13.34
CA ASN A 37 -11.83 -10.81 14.66
C ASN A 37 -10.86 -12.01 14.59
N LYS A 38 -9.78 -11.86 13.81
CA LYS A 38 -8.72 -12.87 13.66
C LYS A 38 -7.36 -12.21 13.91
N PRO A 39 -6.53 -12.74 14.83
CA PRO A 39 -5.22 -12.16 15.10
C PRO A 39 -4.31 -12.35 13.89
N LEU A 40 -3.69 -11.26 13.46
CA LEU A 40 -2.68 -11.23 12.42
C LEU A 40 -1.47 -10.44 12.92
N GLU A 41 -0.28 -10.96 12.67
CA GLU A 41 0.96 -10.20 12.78
C GLU A 41 1.05 -9.24 11.60
N LEU A 42 1.30 -7.96 11.86
CA LEU A 42 1.63 -6.95 10.88
C LEU A 42 3.16 -6.91 10.74
N ALA A 43 3.68 -7.51 9.67
CA ALA A 43 5.11 -7.65 9.47
C ALA A 43 5.73 -6.45 8.73
N SER A 44 4.96 -5.81 7.84
CA SER A 44 5.40 -4.60 7.14
C SER A 44 4.22 -3.88 6.50
N VAL A 45 4.25 -2.54 6.48
CA VAL A 45 3.56 -1.71 5.48
C VAL A 45 4.60 -0.86 4.77
N MET A 46 4.53 -0.83 3.46
CA MET A 46 5.39 0.00 2.62
C MET A 46 4.58 0.66 1.52
N GLY A 47 4.97 1.86 1.12
CA GLY A 47 4.39 2.49 -0.04
C GLY A 47 4.52 4.00 -0.03
N ILE A 48 3.76 4.65 -0.91
CA ILE A 48 3.89 6.07 -1.21
C ILE A 48 2.54 6.74 -1.04
N ILE A 49 2.50 7.79 -0.22
CA ILE A 49 1.39 8.74 -0.13
C ILE A 49 1.75 9.89 -1.06
N ALA A 50 1.00 10.05 -2.15
CA ALA A 50 1.26 11.04 -3.19
C ALA A 50 0.09 12.03 -3.26
N ASN A 51 0.35 13.30 -3.01
CA ASN A 51 -0.66 14.34 -2.84
C ASN A 51 -1.79 13.94 -1.86
N GLY A 52 -1.43 13.27 -0.76
CA GLY A 52 -2.37 12.78 0.26
C GLY A 52 -3.02 11.43 -0.06
N GLU A 53 -2.81 10.88 -1.27
CA GLU A 53 -3.41 9.62 -1.70
C GLU A 53 -2.45 8.44 -1.45
N PRO A 54 -2.79 7.49 -0.56
CA PRO A 54 -1.94 6.33 -0.28
C PRO A 54 -1.98 5.32 -1.44
N HIS A 55 -0.85 4.64 -1.65
CA HIS A 55 -0.80 3.34 -2.31
C HIS A 55 0.16 2.50 -1.50
N LEU A 56 -0.39 1.64 -0.65
CA LEU A 56 0.34 0.88 0.35
C LEU A 56 0.19 -0.61 0.07
N HIS A 57 1.30 -1.33 0.18
CA HIS A 57 1.31 -2.78 0.24
C HIS A 57 1.71 -3.20 1.65
N VAL A 58 1.18 -4.34 2.06
CA VAL A 58 1.35 -4.85 3.42
C VAL A 58 1.65 -6.34 3.37
N ALA A 59 2.48 -6.80 4.30
CA ALA A 59 2.63 -8.21 4.64
C ALA A 59 2.05 -8.45 6.03
N VAL A 60 1.10 -9.38 6.12
CA VAL A 60 0.54 -9.87 7.38
C VAL A 60 0.66 -11.37 7.46
N SER A 61 0.65 -11.97 8.63
CA SER A 61 0.57 -13.42 8.77
C SER A 61 -0.38 -13.83 9.87
N ASP A 62 -1.04 -14.97 9.66
CA ASP A 62 -1.54 -15.74 10.80
C ASP A 62 -0.42 -16.66 11.31
N HIS A 63 -0.77 -17.68 12.08
CA HIS A 63 0.21 -18.62 12.65
C HIS A 63 0.66 -19.71 11.66
N GLU A 64 0.05 -19.77 10.47
CA GLU A 64 0.34 -20.80 9.46
C GLU A 64 1.05 -20.21 8.25
N VAL A 65 0.56 -19.08 7.74
CA VAL A 65 1.03 -18.50 6.46
C VAL A 65 1.06 -16.97 6.49
N ALA A 66 1.90 -16.42 5.60
CA ALA A 66 1.95 -15.00 5.30
C ALA A 66 1.10 -14.66 4.07
N TYR A 67 0.49 -13.48 4.11
CA TYR A 67 -0.33 -12.89 3.06
C TYR A 67 0.22 -11.52 2.70
N VAL A 68 0.26 -11.22 1.40
CA VAL A 68 0.75 -9.95 0.88
C VAL A 68 -0.27 -9.40 -0.11
N GLY A 69 -0.53 -8.10 -0.04
CA GLY A 69 -1.45 -7.45 -0.96
C GLY A 69 -1.44 -5.94 -0.81
N HIS A 70 -2.30 -5.28 -1.59
CA HIS A 70 -2.64 -3.89 -1.42
C HIS A 70 -3.47 -3.71 -0.14
N LEU A 71 -3.10 -2.75 0.70
CA LEU A 71 -3.79 -2.45 1.95
C LEU A 71 -5.04 -1.63 1.66
N GLU A 72 -6.20 -2.14 2.04
CA GLU A 72 -7.48 -1.46 1.86
C GLU A 72 -7.99 -0.81 3.15
N GLU A 73 -8.89 0.16 3.01
CA GLU A 73 -9.60 0.76 4.13
C GLU A 73 -10.38 -0.28 4.95
N GLY A 74 -10.48 -0.06 6.27
CA GLY A 74 -11.17 -0.96 7.19
C GLY A 74 -10.28 -1.97 7.92
N CYS A 75 -8.96 -1.88 7.75
CA CYS A 75 -8.01 -2.58 8.63
C CYS A 75 -8.00 -1.96 10.04
N ARG A 76 -7.87 -2.79 11.08
CA ARG A 76 -7.91 -2.36 12.48
C ARG A 76 -6.79 -2.99 13.30
N THR A 77 -6.05 -2.14 14.00
CA THR A 77 -5.02 -2.55 14.97
C THR A 77 -5.64 -3.33 16.12
N LEU A 78 -5.04 -4.47 16.46
CA LEU A 78 -5.44 -5.29 17.61
C LEU A 78 -4.86 -4.72 18.91
N TYR A 79 -3.53 -4.67 19.02
CA TYR A 79 -2.85 -4.18 20.24
C TYR A 79 -1.93 -2.99 19.98
N LEU A 80 -1.10 -3.07 18.93
CA LEU A 80 -0.09 -2.07 18.61
C LEU A 80 0.11 -2.01 17.11
N ALA A 81 0.34 -0.82 16.58
CA ALA A 81 0.90 -0.61 15.25
C ALA A 81 1.88 0.56 15.33
N GLU A 82 3.15 0.29 15.14
CA GLU A 82 4.21 1.29 15.06
C GLU A 82 4.46 1.60 13.60
N ILE A 83 4.25 2.84 13.18
CA ILE A 83 4.34 3.26 11.78
C ILE A 83 5.35 4.39 11.65
N VAL A 84 6.31 4.23 10.75
CA VAL A 84 7.30 5.26 10.41
C VAL A 84 7.01 5.78 9.01
N ILE A 85 6.77 7.09 8.94
CA ILE A 85 6.48 7.81 7.71
C ILE A 85 7.50 8.94 7.54
N VAL A 86 8.09 9.03 6.35
CA VAL A 86 9.07 10.05 6.01
C VAL A 86 8.48 10.99 4.97
N GLU A 87 8.43 12.29 5.29
CA GLU A 87 8.04 13.32 4.31
C GLU A 87 9.19 13.58 3.34
N ILE A 88 8.86 13.69 2.05
CA ILE A 88 9.84 13.97 1.00
C ILE A 88 9.78 15.47 0.69
N GLU A 89 10.73 16.22 1.25
CA GLU A 89 10.80 17.67 1.03
C GLU A 89 11.00 18.00 -0.46
N GLY A 90 10.29 19.03 -0.94
CA GLY A 90 10.33 19.45 -2.35
C GLY A 90 9.69 18.46 -3.34
N ALA A 91 9.16 17.33 -2.89
CA ALA A 91 8.47 16.40 -3.78
C ALA A 91 7.14 16.98 -4.27
N ASN A 92 6.82 16.72 -5.53
CA ASN A 92 5.54 17.05 -6.14
C ASN A 92 5.01 15.80 -6.85
N LEU A 93 4.48 14.88 -6.05
CA LEU A 93 4.02 13.57 -6.52
C LEU A 93 2.51 13.59 -6.76
N THR A 94 2.09 12.99 -7.86
CA THR A 94 0.68 12.76 -8.19
C THR A 94 0.54 11.44 -8.96
N ARG A 95 -0.68 10.90 -9.08
CA ARG A 95 -0.95 9.77 -9.95
C ARG A 95 -1.76 10.24 -11.15
N ILE A 96 -1.23 9.98 -12.35
CA ILE A 96 -1.88 10.30 -13.62
C ILE A 96 -2.24 8.98 -14.30
N ARG A 97 -3.49 8.87 -14.77
CA ARG A 97 -3.93 7.67 -15.47
C ARG A 97 -3.30 7.61 -16.87
N ASP A 98 -2.85 6.44 -17.27
CA ASP A 98 -2.32 6.19 -18.62
C ASP A 98 -3.44 5.85 -19.63
N GLU A 99 -3.08 5.48 -20.87
CA GLU A 99 -4.05 5.08 -21.90
C GLU A 99 -4.90 3.85 -21.53
N LYS A 100 -4.46 3.07 -20.55
CA LYS A 100 -5.15 1.90 -19.98
C LYS A 100 -5.92 2.25 -18.70
N ASN A 101 -6.08 3.53 -18.40
CA ASN A 101 -6.75 4.02 -17.20
C ASN A 101 -6.05 3.59 -15.89
N ILE A 102 -4.76 3.18 -15.93
CA ILE A 102 -4.01 2.74 -14.75
C ILE A 102 -3.35 3.96 -14.10
N PRO A 103 -3.59 4.24 -12.80
CA PRO A 103 -2.98 5.37 -12.12
C PRO A 103 -1.47 5.13 -11.90
N LYS A 104 -0.63 5.88 -12.63
CA LYS A 104 0.83 5.79 -12.52
C LYS A 104 1.39 6.96 -11.74
N LEU A 105 2.33 6.70 -10.83
CA LEU A 105 3.01 7.74 -10.07
C LEU A 105 3.82 8.65 -11.00
N ARG A 106 3.80 9.95 -10.74
CA ARG A 106 4.53 10.96 -11.50
C ARG A 106 5.08 11.99 -10.55
N SER A 107 6.33 12.39 -10.79
CA SER A 107 6.92 13.58 -10.19
C SER A 107 6.76 14.75 -11.16
N ARG A 108 6.30 15.90 -10.65
CA ARG A 108 6.39 17.19 -11.34
C ARG A 108 7.63 17.98 -10.92
N ASN A 109 8.43 17.45 -10.01
CA ASN A 109 9.73 18.02 -9.66
C ASN A 109 10.80 17.47 -10.63
N PRO A 110 11.49 18.32 -11.42
CA PRO A 110 12.52 17.89 -12.37
C PRO A 110 13.71 17.17 -11.72
N SER A 111 14.00 17.41 -10.45
CA SER A 111 15.11 16.78 -9.73
C SER A 111 14.78 15.41 -9.14
N MET A 112 13.55 14.91 -9.33
CA MET A 112 13.09 13.64 -8.78
C MET A 112 12.55 12.74 -9.89
N SER A 113 13.14 11.55 -10.02
CA SER A 113 12.74 10.54 -10.99
C SER A 113 11.77 9.51 -10.38
N VAL A 114 10.83 9.04 -11.19
CA VAL A 114 9.95 7.90 -10.86
C VAL A 114 10.07 6.89 -12.00
N ILE A 115 10.51 5.69 -11.69
CA ILE A 115 10.74 4.63 -12.68
C ILE A 115 9.52 3.71 -12.73
N HIS A 116 9.10 3.34 -13.94
CA HIS A 116 8.07 2.32 -14.17
C HIS A 116 8.71 1.21 -14.98
N PRO A 117 8.84 -0.02 -14.42
CA PRO A 117 9.31 -1.15 -15.21
C PRO A 117 8.33 -1.43 -16.36
N LYS A 118 8.87 -2.01 -17.44
CA LYS A 118 8.07 -2.48 -18.58
C LYS A 118 7.42 -3.82 -18.28
#